data_AF-A0A2V8QQY8-F1
#
_entry.id   AF-A0A2V8QQY8-F1
#
_cell.length_a   1.000
_cell.length_b   1.000
_cell.length_c   1.000
_cell.angle_alpha   90.00
_cell.angle_beta   90.00
_cell.angle_gamma   90.00
#
_symmetry.space_group_name_H-M   'P 1'
#
loop_
_entity.id
_entity.type
_entity.pdbx_description
1 polymer ?
#
loop_
_entity_poly.entity_id
_entity_poly.type
_entity_poly.pdbx_seq_one_letter_code
_entity_poly.pdbx_strand_id
1 'polypeptide(L)'
;MTEAPESKSLFAEPRFVDAVEDCFFYHTMELPELGVVHGHWDLRGRFDDYLGGVSVAGKSVLDIGTATGFLSFESENHGASKVVSFDLSDPRQQAFIPFKDKLYYRDYESFMSYHAVKVERWKNAYWLCHRLLQSRAKVFYGDI
;
A
#
# COMPACT_ATOMS: atom_id res chain seq x y z
N MET A 1 -5.84 -4.06 -42.16
CA MET A 1 -6.27 -3.33 -40.96
C MET A 1 -5.54 -3.96 -39.79
N THR A 2 -4.49 -3.32 -39.30
CA THR A 2 -3.75 -3.76 -38.10
C THR A 2 -4.50 -3.24 -36.88
N GLU A 3 -5.00 -4.15 -36.05
CA GLU A 3 -5.58 -3.80 -34.75
C GLU A 3 -4.54 -3.03 -33.93
N ALA A 4 -4.97 -1.91 -33.32
CA ALA A 4 -4.16 -1.23 -32.33
C ALA A 4 -3.95 -2.16 -31.13
N PRO A 5 -2.73 -2.28 -30.58
CA PRO A 5 -2.50 -3.13 -29.42
C PRO A 5 -3.41 -2.68 -28.27
N GLU A 6 -4.13 -3.62 -27.66
CA GLU A 6 -4.92 -3.37 -26.47
C GLU A 6 -4.05 -2.69 -25.41
N SER A 7 -4.40 -1.45 -25.06
CA SER A 7 -3.76 -0.68 -24.01
C SER A 7 -3.97 -1.39 -22.67
N LYS A 8 -3.01 -2.23 -22.27
CA LYS A 8 -3.03 -2.89 -20.96
C LYS A 8 -3.04 -1.82 -19.87
N SER A 9 -4.01 -1.91 -18.95
CA SER A 9 -4.09 -1.00 -17.81
C SER A 9 -2.78 -1.05 -17.02
N LEU A 10 -2.24 0.12 -16.66
CA LEU A 10 -1.07 0.22 -15.80
C LEU A 10 -1.41 -0.22 -14.36
N PHE A 11 -2.67 -0.06 -13.94
CA PHE A 11 -3.10 -0.33 -12.58
C PHE A 11 -3.33 -1.82 -12.34
N ALA A 12 -3.05 -2.27 -11.12
CA ALA A 12 -3.27 -3.64 -10.73
C ALA A 12 -4.77 -3.94 -10.59
N GLU A 13 -5.14 -5.16 -10.98
CA GLU A 13 -6.47 -5.69 -10.75
C GLU A 13 -6.70 -5.96 -9.24
N PRO A 14 -7.93 -5.73 -8.74
CA PRO A 14 -8.27 -6.04 -7.35
C PRO A 14 -7.99 -7.49 -6.98
N ARG A 15 -7.39 -7.68 -5.81
CA ARG A 15 -7.21 -9.01 -5.20
C ARG A 15 -8.31 -9.22 -4.18
N PHE A 16 -8.95 -10.38 -4.20
CA PHE A 16 -9.85 -10.77 -3.11
C PHE A 16 -9.04 -11.32 -1.94
N VAL A 17 -9.11 -10.65 -0.80
CA VAL A 17 -8.47 -11.05 0.46
C VAL A 17 -9.51 -10.98 1.55
N ASP A 18 -9.61 -12.06 2.34
CA ASP A 18 -10.62 -12.21 3.39
C ASP A 18 -10.01 -12.40 4.77
N ALA A 19 -8.98 -13.24 4.88
CA ALA A 19 -8.31 -13.51 6.14
C ALA A 19 -7.33 -12.40 6.52
N VAL A 20 -7.51 -11.82 7.71
CA VAL A 20 -6.57 -10.86 8.29
C VAL A 20 -5.22 -11.52 8.60
N GLU A 21 -5.21 -12.83 8.81
CA GLU A 21 -4.03 -13.65 9.05
C GLU A 21 -3.11 -13.70 7.82
N ASP A 22 -3.64 -13.52 6.61
CA ASP A 22 -2.86 -13.46 5.37
C ASP A 22 -2.23 -12.08 5.14
N CYS A 23 -2.47 -11.14 6.04
CA CYS A 23 -2.06 -9.75 5.91
C CYS A 23 -0.88 -9.42 6.83
N PHE A 24 -0.17 -8.36 6.47
CA PHE A 24 0.79 -7.69 7.35
C PHE A 24 0.43 -6.20 7.36
N PHE A 25 0.08 -5.68 8.52
CA PHE A 25 -0.34 -4.29 8.66
C PHE A 25 0.86 -3.39 8.98
N TYR A 26 1.22 -2.51 8.04
CA TYR A 26 2.18 -1.45 8.27
C TYR A 26 1.53 -0.28 9.04
N HIS A 27 0.30 0.07 8.68
CA HIS A 27 -0.49 1.08 9.37
C HIS A 27 -1.58 0.42 10.23
N THR A 28 -1.88 1.01 11.39
CA THR A 28 -3.07 0.67 12.17
C THR A 28 -4.31 1.19 11.45
N MET A 29 -5.31 0.33 11.26
CA MET A 29 -6.52 0.62 10.49
C MET A 29 -7.76 0.39 11.35
N GLU A 30 -8.79 1.22 11.18
CA GLU A 30 -10.14 0.95 11.68
C GLU A 30 -11.02 0.51 10.50
N LEU A 31 -11.60 -0.68 10.59
CA LEU A 31 -12.28 -1.35 9.48
C LEU A 31 -13.71 -1.76 9.88
N PRO A 32 -14.73 -1.57 9.01
CA PRO A 32 -16.14 -1.77 9.36
C PRO A 32 -16.51 -3.14 9.96
N GLU A 33 -15.81 -4.21 9.59
CA GLU A 33 -16.10 -5.59 10.03
C GLU A 33 -15.08 -6.15 11.03
N LEU A 34 -13.87 -5.58 11.06
CA LEU A 34 -12.75 -6.09 11.86
C LEU A 34 -12.40 -5.20 13.05
N GLY A 35 -13.02 -4.02 13.15
CA GLY A 35 -12.65 -3.03 14.16
C GLY A 35 -11.22 -2.54 13.95
N VAL A 36 -10.49 -2.36 15.04
CA VAL A 36 -9.10 -1.88 15.00
C VAL A 36 -8.14 -3.03 14.73
N VAL A 37 -7.41 -2.96 13.61
CA VAL A 37 -6.31 -3.86 13.29
C VAL A 37 -4.99 -3.11 13.48
N HIS A 38 -4.18 -3.58 14.43
CA HIS A 38 -2.92 -2.93 14.79
C HIS A 38 -1.81 -3.19 13.77
N GLY A 39 -1.16 -2.10 13.34
CA GLY A 39 0.05 -2.12 12.51
C GLY A 39 1.24 -1.48 13.20
N HIS A 40 2.36 -1.34 12.49
CA HIS A 40 3.57 -0.72 13.02
C HIS A 40 3.45 0.78 13.30
N TRP A 41 2.64 1.48 12.52
CA TRP A 41 2.44 2.93 12.62
C TRP A 41 0.97 3.25 12.81
N ASP A 42 0.63 3.97 13.88
CA ASP A 42 -0.73 4.45 14.10
C ASP A 42 -0.84 5.94 13.77
N LEU A 43 -1.51 6.25 12.66
CA LEU A 43 -1.72 7.61 12.16
C LEU A 43 -3.19 8.05 12.28
N ARG A 44 -4.06 7.22 12.86
CA ARG A 44 -5.49 7.52 12.99
C ARG A 44 -5.70 8.81 13.76
N GLY A 45 -6.63 9.65 13.29
CA GLY A 45 -6.91 10.96 13.86
C GLY A 45 -5.81 12.01 13.68
N ARG A 46 -4.75 11.71 12.91
CA ARG A 46 -3.62 12.63 12.65
C ARG A 46 -3.32 12.83 11.17
N PHE A 47 -4.27 12.50 10.29
CA PHE A 47 -4.08 12.62 8.85
C PHE A 47 -3.81 14.07 8.42
N ASP A 48 -4.60 15.04 8.91
CA ASP A 48 -4.40 16.46 8.61
C ASP A 48 -3.03 16.97 9.11
N ASP A 49 -2.62 16.57 10.32
CA ASP A 49 -1.32 16.91 10.88
C ASP A 49 -0.17 16.31 10.06
N TYR A 50 -0.33 15.06 9.59
CA TYR A 50 0.64 14.37 8.74
C TYR A 50 0.86 15.11 7.42
N LEU A 51 -0.20 15.71 6.86
CA LEU A 51 -0.14 16.53 5.65
C LEU A 51 0.29 17.98 5.91
N GLY A 52 0.57 18.36 7.16
CA GLY A 52 0.91 19.74 7.53
C GLY A 52 -0.23 20.72 7.28
N GLY A 53 -1.48 20.28 7.42
CA GLY A 53 -2.68 21.10 7.21
C GLY A 53 -3.04 21.36 5.75
N VAL A 54 -2.39 20.68 4.81
CA VAL A 54 -2.72 20.79 3.37
C VAL A 54 -3.98 19.97 3.07
N SER A 55 -5.07 20.66 2.74
CA SER A 55 -6.30 19.99 2.33
C SER A 55 -6.15 19.26 0.99
N VAL A 56 -6.65 18.02 0.93
CA VAL A 56 -6.72 17.19 -0.28
C VAL A 56 -8.07 17.26 -0.99
N ALA A 57 -9.05 17.98 -0.43
CA ALA A 57 -10.40 18.05 -0.97
C ALA A 57 -10.41 18.54 -2.43
N GLY A 58 -11.05 17.78 -3.31
CA GLY A 58 -11.13 18.04 -4.75
C GLY A 58 -9.83 17.80 -5.53
N LYS A 59 -8.72 17.43 -4.88
CA LYS A 59 -7.42 17.24 -5.53
C LYS A 59 -7.20 15.79 -5.97
N SER A 60 -6.31 15.62 -6.95
CA SER A 60 -5.71 14.32 -7.24
C SER A 60 -4.55 14.08 -6.28
N VAL A 61 -4.50 12.92 -5.65
CA VAL A 61 -3.43 12.50 -4.72
C VAL A 61 -2.68 11.31 -5.32
N LEU A 62 -1.34 11.36 -5.22
CA LEU A 62 -0.43 10.25 -5.47
C LEU A 62 0.23 9.87 -4.14
N ASP A 63 -0.09 8.69 -3.64
CA ASP A 63 0.46 8.13 -2.39
C ASP A 63 1.60 7.16 -2.74
N ILE A 64 2.85 7.54 -2.42
CA ILE A 64 4.05 6.76 -2.75
C ILE A 64 4.52 5.98 -1.53
N GLY A 65 4.62 4.66 -1.65
CA GLY A 65 4.90 3.76 -0.53
C GLY A 65 3.65 3.53 0.31
N THR A 66 2.53 3.24 -0.37
CA THR A 66 1.19 3.17 0.24
C THR A 66 1.09 2.13 1.37
N ALA A 67 1.90 1.07 1.31
CA ALA A 67 1.91 -0.07 2.21
C ALA A 67 0.50 -0.64 2.42
N THR A 68 -0.06 -0.49 3.62
CA THR A 68 -1.45 -0.91 3.95
C THR A 68 -2.53 -0.02 3.32
N GLY A 69 -2.18 1.16 2.82
CA GLY A 69 -3.11 2.07 2.14
C GLY A 69 -3.69 3.19 3.00
N PHE A 70 -3.26 3.36 4.25
CA PHE A 70 -3.82 4.35 5.19
C PHE A 70 -3.94 5.75 4.58
N LEU A 71 -2.84 6.30 4.04
CA LEU A 71 -2.85 7.65 3.47
C LEU A 71 -3.72 7.75 2.22
N SER A 72 -3.79 6.69 1.41
CA SER A 72 -4.68 6.62 0.26
C SER A 72 -6.16 6.67 0.66
N PHE A 73 -6.57 5.82 1.60
CA PHE A 73 -7.98 5.73 1.99
C PHE A 73 -8.42 6.96 2.80
N GLU A 74 -7.55 7.49 3.66
CA GLU A 74 -7.83 8.76 4.34
C GLU A 74 -7.91 9.91 3.35
N SER A 75 -7.11 9.92 2.29
CA SER A 75 -7.25 10.94 1.23
C SER A 75 -8.62 10.89 0.56
N GLU A 76 -9.16 9.69 0.27
CA GLU A 76 -10.53 9.55 -0.24
C GLU A 76 -11.56 10.04 0.77
N ASN A 77 -11.41 9.67 2.05
CA ASN A 77 -12.29 10.08 3.15
C ASN A 77 -12.29 11.61 3.34
N HIS A 78 -11.15 12.27 3.11
CA HIS A 78 -10.98 13.73 3.16
C HIS A 78 -11.30 14.43 1.82
N GLY A 79 -12.00 13.73 0.91
CA GLY A 79 -12.61 14.32 -0.27
C GLY A 79 -11.67 14.51 -1.45
N ALA A 80 -10.53 13.80 -1.52
CA ALA A 80 -9.73 13.76 -2.73
C ALA A 80 -10.59 13.31 -3.93
N SER A 81 -10.45 14.00 -5.07
CA SER A 81 -11.22 13.69 -6.27
C SER A 81 -10.71 12.43 -6.98
N LYS A 82 -9.43 12.11 -6.79
CA LYS A 82 -8.78 10.92 -7.33
C LYS A 82 -7.60 10.53 -6.44
N VAL A 83 -7.46 9.24 -6.17
CA VAL A 83 -6.31 8.69 -5.45
C VAL A 83 -5.64 7.62 -6.31
N VAL A 84 -4.32 7.75 -6.45
CA VAL A 84 -3.45 6.73 -7.02
C VAL A 84 -2.44 6.33 -5.96
N SER A 85 -2.41 5.04 -5.67
CA SER A 85 -1.46 4.43 -4.73
C SER A 85 -0.31 3.82 -5.52
N PHE A 86 0.90 3.99 -5.02
CA PHE A 86 2.10 3.40 -5.58
C PHE A 86 2.82 2.59 -4.51
N ASP A 87 3.25 1.39 -4.86
CA ASP A 87 4.18 0.62 -4.04
C ASP A 87 5.10 -0.26 -4.90
N LEU A 88 6.07 -0.89 -4.25
CA LEU A 88 6.98 -1.83 -4.87
C LEU A 88 6.26 -3.08 -5.38
N SER A 89 6.57 -3.47 -6.61
CA SER A 89 6.13 -4.75 -7.18
C SER A 89 6.96 -5.92 -6.66
N ASP A 90 8.23 -5.68 -6.33
CA ASP A 90 9.20 -6.69 -5.97
C ASP A 90 10.06 -6.27 -4.76
N PRO A 91 10.32 -7.16 -3.79
CA PRO A 91 11.16 -6.87 -2.63
C PRO A 91 12.56 -6.33 -2.96
N ARG A 92 13.11 -6.60 -4.14
CA ARG A 92 14.44 -6.12 -4.60
C ARG A 92 14.48 -4.60 -4.80
N GLN A 93 13.32 -3.96 -4.97
CA GLN A 93 13.20 -2.53 -5.21
C GLN A 93 13.35 -1.72 -3.91
N GLN A 94 13.27 -2.39 -2.75
CA GLN A 94 13.45 -1.73 -1.47
C GLN A 94 14.93 -1.49 -1.19
N ALA A 95 15.33 -0.22 -1.04
CA ALA A 95 16.66 0.14 -0.58
C ALA A 95 16.78 0.04 0.95
N PHE A 96 17.90 -0.51 1.43
CA PHE A 96 18.19 -0.63 2.85
C PHE A 96 19.44 0.15 3.24
N ILE A 97 19.41 0.72 4.45
CA ILE A 97 20.60 1.35 5.04
C ILE A 97 21.66 0.26 5.31
N PRO A 98 22.94 0.48 4.93
CA PRO A 98 23.99 -0.54 4.92
C PRO A 98 24.58 -0.86 6.30
N PHE A 99 23.74 -1.33 7.23
CA PHE A 99 24.21 -1.87 8.50
C PHE A 99 24.80 -3.26 8.29
N LYS A 100 26.10 -3.42 8.58
CA LYS A 100 26.86 -4.67 8.36
C LYS A 100 26.18 -5.95 8.88
N ASP A 101 25.44 -5.83 9.98
CA ASP A 101 24.84 -6.97 10.66
C ASP A 101 23.42 -7.31 10.16
N LYS A 102 22.87 -6.51 9.23
CA LYS A 102 21.55 -6.80 8.65
C LYS A 102 21.60 -8.02 7.75
N LEU A 103 20.52 -8.79 7.79
CA LEU A 103 20.36 -10.03 7.03
C LEU A 103 20.63 -9.82 5.53
N TYR A 104 20.20 -8.69 4.96
CA TYR A 104 20.48 -8.28 3.58
C TYR A 104 21.97 -8.45 3.19
N TYR A 105 22.91 -8.11 4.08
CA TYR A 105 24.36 -8.16 3.81
C TYR A 105 25.02 -9.46 4.28
N ARG A 106 24.35 -10.23 5.14
CA ARG A 106 24.89 -11.47 5.71
C ARG A 106 24.44 -12.71 4.95
N ASP A 107 23.20 -12.70 4.48
CA ASP A 107 22.54 -13.79 3.78
C ASP A 107 21.40 -13.20 2.92
N TYR A 108 21.76 -12.84 1.70
CA TYR A 108 20.85 -12.19 0.76
C TYR A 108 19.71 -13.12 0.31
N GLU A 109 19.95 -14.41 0.15
CA GLU A 109 18.92 -15.36 -0.31
C GLU A 109 17.83 -15.52 0.75
N SER A 110 18.21 -15.77 2.00
CA SER A 110 17.26 -15.85 3.12
C SER A 110 16.51 -14.53 3.32
N PHE A 111 17.21 -13.40 3.16
CA PHE A 111 16.59 -12.08 3.17
C PHE A 111 15.49 -11.97 2.11
N MET A 112 15.79 -12.35 0.86
CA MET A 112 14.84 -12.27 -0.25
C MET A 112 13.62 -13.17 -0.06
N SER A 113 13.81 -14.42 0.39
CA SER A 113 12.69 -15.33 0.66
C SER A 113 11.75 -14.78 1.74
N TYR A 114 12.31 -14.25 2.83
CA TYR A 114 11.52 -13.66 3.91
C TYR A 114 10.80 -12.38 3.47
N HIS A 115 11.50 -11.50 2.75
CA HIS A 115 10.94 -10.23 2.30
C HIS A 115 9.87 -10.41 1.22
N ALA A 116 10.00 -11.38 0.31
CA ALA A 116 8.97 -11.68 -0.68
C ALA A 116 7.63 -12.01 -0.03
N VAL A 117 7.63 -12.87 1.00
CA VAL A 117 6.41 -13.21 1.74
C VAL A 117 5.83 -11.97 2.42
N LYS A 118 6.67 -11.13 3.03
CA LYS A 118 6.20 -9.89 3.67
C LYS A 118 5.56 -8.92 2.69
N VAL A 119 6.18 -8.72 1.52
CA VAL A 119 5.65 -7.83 0.48
C VAL A 119 4.29 -8.29 0.00
N GLU A 120 4.09 -9.60 -0.22
CA GLU A 120 2.77 -10.11 -0.60
C GLU A 120 1.74 -9.94 0.53
N ARG A 121 2.14 -10.11 1.80
CA ARG A 121 1.24 -9.85 2.94
C ARG A 121 0.92 -8.35 3.12
N TRP A 122 1.82 -7.44 2.75
CA TRP A 122 1.52 -5.99 2.67
C TRP A 122 0.47 -5.71 1.60
N LYS A 123 0.65 -6.26 0.39
CA LYS A 123 -0.33 -6.14 -0.69
C LYS A 123 -1.68 -6.72 -0.29
N ASN A 124 -1.69 -7.84 0.43
CA ASN A 124 -2.92 -8.43 0.96
C ASN A 124 -3.62 -7.49 1.94
N ALA A 125 -2.89 -6.86 2.85
CA ALA A 125 -3.44 -5.88 3.79
C ALA A 125 -4.07 -4.68 3.06
N TYR A 126 -3.39 -4.17 2.02
CA TYR A 126 -3.93 -3.12 1.17
C TYR A 126 -5.26 -3.52 0.53
N TRP A 127 -5.32 -4.70 -0.10
CA TRP A 127 -6.52 -5.15 -0.79
C TRP A 127 -7.68 -5.55 0.14
N LEU A 128 -7.36 -6.07 1.33
CA LEU A 128 -8.35 -6.29 2.39
C LEU A 128 -8.98 -4.96 2.81
N CYS A 129 -8.16 -3.94 3.10
CA CYS A 129 -8.64 -2.61 3.47
C CYS A 129 -9.41 -1.95 2.32
N HIS A 130 -8.90 -2.04 1.09
CA HIS A 130 -9.53 -1.51 -0.11
C HIS A 130 -10.96 -2.04 -0.28
N ARG A 131 -11.14 -3.37 -0.14
CA ARG A 131 -12.46 -4.03 -0.18
C ARG A 131 -13.37 -3.56 0.95
N LEU A 132 -12.89 -3.62 2.19
CA LEU A 132 -13.71 -3.33 3.38
C LEU A 132 -14.11 -1.85 3.49
N LEU A 133 -13.27 -0.94 2.97
CA LEU A 133 -13.55 0.49 2.91
C LEU A 133 -14.25 0.92 1.61
N GLN A 134 -14.53 -0.03 0.71
CA GLN A 134 -15.13 0.21 -0.61
C GLN A 134 -14.39 1.30 -1.41
N SER A 135 -13.05 1.28 -1.30
CA SER A 135 -12.17 2.28 -1.88
C SER A 135 -12.24 2.30 -3.41
N ARG A 136 -12.06 3.49 -4.00
CA ARG A 136 -11.94 3.67 -5.46
C ARG A 136 -10.52 4.00 -5.87
N ALA A 137 -9.58 4.01 -4.92
CA ALA A 137 -8.16 4.22 -5.18
C ALA A 137 -7.65 3.17 -6.17
N LYS A 138 -6.86 3.62 -7.14
CA LYS A 138 -6.18 2.75 -8.10
C LYS A 138 -4.75 2.53 -7.62
N VAL A 139 -4.26 1.29 -7.67
CA VAL A 139 -2.88 0.99 -7.25
C VAL A 139 -2.00 0.61 -8.44
N PHE A 140 -0.78 1.13 -8.45
CA PHE A 140 0.29 0.73 -9.36
C PHE A 140 1.41 0.09 -8.54
N TYR A 141 1.82 -1.12 -8.92
CA TYR A 141 2.99 -1.77 -8.34
C TYR A 141 4.15 -1.69 -9.31
N GLY A 142 5.25 -1.05 -8.92
CA GLY A 142 6.39 -0.87 -9.82
C GLY A 142 7.67 -0.42 -9.13
N ASP A 143 8.56 0.18 -9.91
CA ASP A 143 9.90 0.61 -9.51
C ASP A 143 10.09 2.11 -9.78
N ILE A 144 10.85 2.81 -8.94
CA ILE A 144 11.13 4.25 -9.06
C ILE A 144 12.62 4.57 -8.98
#